data_AF-A0A1V5BE52-F1
#
_entry.id   AF-A0A1V5BE52-F1
#
_cell.length_a   1.000
_cell.length_b   1.000
_cell.length_c   1.000
_cell.angle_alpha   90.00
_cell.angle_beta   90.00
_cell.angle_gamma   90.00
#
_symmetry.space_group_name_H-M   'P 1'
#
loop_
_entity.id
_entity.type
_entity.pdbx_description
1 polymer ?
#
loop_
_entity_poly.entity_id
_entity_poly.type
_entity_poly.pdbx_seq_one_letter_code
_entity_poly.pdbx_strand_id
1 'polypeptide(L)' 'MRVTVDTNVLVSALGWNGAEAAIIEMVLESELELCLSAQILSEFYRVIKYPTSIKTV' A
#
# COMPACT_ATOMS: atom_id res chain seq x y z
N MET A 1 6.11 4.78 -15.64
CA MET A 1 4.92 3.93 -15.93
C MET A 1 3.91 4.15 -14.81
N ARG A 2 2.60 4.18 -15.09
CA ARG A 2 1.57 4.40 -14.05
C ARG A 2 1.06 3.08 -13.50
N VAL A 3 0.90 3.02 -12.19
CA VAL A 3 0.40 1.82 -11.50
C VAL A 3 -0.69 2.20 -10.52
N THR A 4 -1.67 1.32 -10.39
CA THR A 4 -2.67 1.34 -9.32
C THR A 4 -2.48 0.05 -8.53
N VAL A 5 -2.52 0.14 -7.21
CA VAL A 5 -2.42 -1.02 -6.32
C VAL A 5 -3.63 -1.07 -5.39
N ASP A 6 -4.01 -2.29 -5.01
CA ASP A 6 -5.09 -2.49 -4.04
C ASP A 6 -4.66 -2.07 -2.63
N THR A 7 -5.66 -1.80 -1.78
CA THR A 7 -5.47 -1.48 -0.36
C THR A 7 -4.63 -2.54 0.36
N ASN A 8 -4.82 -3.82 0.03
CA ASN A 8 -4.04 -4.91 0.64
C ASN A 8 -2.56 -4.81 0.30
N VAL A 9 -2.20 -4.43 -0.93
CA VAL A 9 -0.79 -4.26 -1.33
C VAL A 9 -0.18 -3.09 -0.57
N LEU A 10 -0.89 -1.96 -0.44
CA LEU A 10 -0.44 -0.81 0.36
C LEU A 10 -0.22 -1.18 1.83
N VAL A 11 -1.11 -1.97 2.42
CA VAL A 11 -1.01 -2.40 3.82
C VAL A 11 0.13 -3.40 3.99
N SER A 12 0.23 -4.40 3.11
CA SER A 12 1.29 -5.42 3.14
C SER A 12 2.68 -4.79 2.99
N ALA A 13 2.83 -3.80 2.10
CA ALA A 13 4.10 -3.11 1.89
C ALA A 13 4.61 -2.38 3.15
N LEU A 14 3.72 -1.97 4.06
CA LEU A 14 4.10 -1.33 5.32
C LEU A 14 4.46 -2.34 6.42
N GLY A 15 3.93 -3.56 6.34
CA GLY A 15 4.09 -4.57 7.37
C GLY A 15 5.23 -5.55 7.10
N TRP A 16 5.47 -5.89 5.82
CA TRP A 16 6.33 -7.02 5.43
C TRP A 16 7.30 -6.66 4.30
N ASN A 17 8.48 -7.26 4.34
CA ASN A 17 9.56 -7.03 3.38
C ASN A 17 9.40 -7.94 2.13
N GLY A 18 8.25 -7.82 1.46
CA GLY A 18 7.82 -8.65 0.33
C GLY A 18 7.87 -7.95 -1.03
N ALA A 19 7.28 -8.58 -2.06
CA ALA A 19 7.18 -7.99 -3.39
C ALA A 19 6.39 -6.67 -3.41
N GLU A 20 5.45 -6.53 -2.48
CA GLU A 20 4.67 -5.31 -2.25
C GLU A 20 5.56 -4.15 -1.80
N ALA A 21 6.55 -4.42 -0.94
CA ALA A 21 7.51 -3.41 -0.51
C ALA A 21 8.39 -2.94 -1.68
N ALA A 22 8.83 -3.87 -2.55
CA ALA A 22 9.59 -3.52 -3.75
C ALA A 22 8.80 -2.61 -4.70
N ILE A 23 7.48 -2.82 -4.85
CA ILE A 23 6.64 -1.92 -5.65
C ILE A 23 6.62 -0.50 -5.06
N ILE A 24 6.53 -0.38 -3.73
CA ILE A 24 6.57 0.92 -3.06
C ILE A 24 7.95 1.57 -3.16
N GLU A 25 9.04 0.81 -3.05
CA GLU A 25 10.40 1.32 -3.28
C GLU A 25 10.54 1.90 -4.69
N MET A 26 10.08 1.20 -5.72
CA MET A 26 10.09 1.72 -7.09
C MET A 26 9.26 3.00 -7.26
N VAL A 27 8.18 3.17 -6.48
CA VAL A 27 7.41 4.43 -6.44
C VAL A 27 8.22 5.53 -5.77
N LEU A 28 8.89 5.25 -4.66
CA LEU A 28 9.74 6.21 -3.93
C LEU A 28 10.94 6.66 -4.77
N GLU A 29 11.54 5.74 -5.52
CA GLU A 29 12.63 6.01 -6.48
C GLU A 29 12.15 6.65 -7.79
N SER A 30 10.85 7.00 -7.88
CA SER A 30 10.24 7.64 -9.06
C SER A 30 10.28 6.80 -10.36
N GLU A 31 10.49 5.48 -10.26
CA GLU A 31 10.42 4.54 -11.38
C GLU A 31 8.96 4.25 -11.77
N LEU A 32 8.06 4.27 -10.79
CA LEU A 32 6.62 4.10 -10.94
C LEU A 32 5.86 5.34 -10.45
N GLU A 33 4.85 5.76 -11.21
CA GLU A 33 3.91 6.79 -10.78
C GLU A 33 2.70 6.11 -10.14
N LEU A 34 2.60 6.19 -8.82
CA LEU A 34 1.50 5.63 -8.07
C LEU A 34 0.24 6.48 -8.23
N CYS A 35 -0.80 5.90 -8.82
CA CYS A 35 -2.10 6.51 -8.99
C CYS A 35 -3.10 5.82 -8.05
N LEU A 36 -3.71 6.59 -7.14
CA LEU A 36 -4.73 6.08 -6.21
C LEU A 36 -6.07 6.77 -6.45
N SER A 37 -7.15 6.01 -6.32
CA SER A 37 -8.49 6.58 -6.27
C SER A 37 -8.84 6.99 -4.84
N ALA A 38 -9.81 7.91 -4.69
CA ALA A 38 -10.33 8.29 -3.37
C ALA A 38 -10.92 7.10 -2.59
N GLN A 39 -11.44 6.09 -3.29
CA GLN A 39 -11.97 4.87 -2.68
C GLN A 39 -10.86 4.03 -2.06
N ILE A 40 -9.77 3.79 -2.79
CA ILE A 40 -8.59 3.06 -2.28
C ILE A 40 -7.99 3.81 -1.08
N LEU A 41 -7.86 5.14 -1.18
CA LEU A 41 -7.32 5.95 -0.09
C LEU A 41 -8.20 5.92 1.17
N SER A 42 -9.53 5.94 1.00
CA SER A 42 -10.50 5.86 2.10
C SER A 42 -10.44 4.50 2.80
N GLU A 43 -10.37 3.42 2.03
CA GLU A 43 -10.24 2.07 2.59
C GLU A 43 -8.92 1.90 3.32
N PHE A 44 -7.80 2.32 2.71
CA PHE A 44 -6.49 2.31 3.33
C PHE A 44 -6.50 3.06 4.66
N TYR A 45 -7.02 4.29 4.69
CA TYR A 45 -7.16 5.10 5.91
C TYR A 45 -7.99 4.39 6.99
N ARG A 46 -9.09 3.72 6.60
CA ARG A 46 -9.92 2.94 7.53
C ARG A 46 -9.14 1.75 8.11
N VAL A 47 -8.42 1.00 7.29
CA VAL A 47 -7.71 -0.22 7.70
C VAL A 47 -6.54 0.12 8.65
N ILE A 48 -5.74 1.13 8.34
CA ILE A 48 -4.61 1.53 9.20
C ILE A 48 -5.07 2.13 10.54
N LYS A 49 -6.27 2.73 10.59
CA LYS A 49 -6.82 3.36 11.80
C LYS A 49 -7.51 2.38 12.75
N TYR A 50 -7.97 1.24 12.24
CA TYR A 50 -8.62 0.19 13.04
C TYR A 50 -7.76 -1.09 12.96
N PRO A 51 -6.74 -1.23 13.84
CA PRO A 51 -5.73 -2.27 13.74
C PRO A 51 -6.22 -3.66 14.18
N THR A 52 -7.53 -3.92 14.21
CA THR A 52 -8.06 -5.26 14.53
C THR A 52 -7.63 -6.32 13.51
N SER A 53 -7.18 -5.90 12.32
CA SER A 53 -6.76 -6.77 11.20
C SER A 53 -5.25 -6.75 10.91
N ILE A 54 -4.49 -5.82 11.48
CA ILE A 54 -3.02 -5.92 11.47
C ILE A 54 -2.69 -6.84 12.64
N LYS A 55 -2.71 -8.15 12.40
CA LYS A 55 -2.11 -9.09 13.34
C LYS A 55 -0.64 -8.75 13.44
N THR A 56 -0.28 -8.01 14.48
CA THR A 56 1.08 -7.96 15.00
C THR A 56 1.45 -9.41 15.32
N VAL A 57 2.17 -10.05 14.41
CA VAL A 57 2.83 -11.34 14.64
C VAL A 57 4.27 -11.03 15.01
#